data_AF-A0A421FVA7-F1
#
_entry.id   AF-A0A421FVA7-F1
#
_cell.length_a   1.000
_cell.length_b   1.000
_cell.length_c   1.000
_cell.angle_alpha   90.00
_cell.angle_beta   90.00
_cell.angle_gamma   90.00
#
_symmetry.space_group_name_H-M   'P 1'
#
loop_
_entity.id
_entity.type
_entity.pdbx_description
1 polymer ?
#
loop_
_entity_poly.entity_id
_entity_poly.type
_entity_poly.pdbx_seq_one_letter_code
_entity_poly.pdbx_strand_id
1 'polypeptide(L)'
;MECISTLFYGDILSMNPLELVVEIAITFWSIYIYGALVGSQGERLDATSRQEADFEQSLSEVQQFLLQNDVPLGLRRQVKAYYARMWRRHQGKSEFASVENVSRALYEDVVLATQRDFVKQVRVFGVLDENFLRGLLVCLEYVVCSEGEEVVTKGDMDRSMYFIAQGRIMVRMYDAGSPSPFFTNAAQVEFGYLSNFVIKP
;
A
#
# COMPACT_ATOMS: atom_id res chain seq x y z
N MET A 1 -15.75 3.63 42.38
CA MET A 1 -15.92 4.02 40.96
C MET A 1 -16.38 5.48 40.81
N GLU A 2 -16.96 6.10 41.84
CA GLU A 2 -17.56 7.44 41.74
C GLU A 2 -16.55 8.60 41.73
N CYS A 3 -15.35 8.41 42.30
CA CYS A 3 -14.27 9.41 42.19
C CYS A 3 -13.69 9.53 40.77
N ILE A 4 -13.96 8.55 39.89
CA ILE A 4 -13.40 8.51 38.52
C ILE A 4 -14.25 9.34 37.54
N SER A 5 -15.53 9.61 37.84
CA SER A 5 -16.48 10.23 36.90
C SER A 5 -16.68 11.74 37.10
N THR A 6 -15.83 12.44 37.88
CA THR A 6 -15.92 13.91 38.11
C THR A 6 -17.27 14.41 38.70
N LEU A 7 -18.16 13.52 39.13
CA LEU A 7 -19.41 13.86 39.80
C LEU A 7 -19.13 14.09 41.30
N PHE A 8 -18.60 15.27 41.63
CA PHE A 8 -18.46 15.73 43.01
C PHE A 8 -19.85 16.08 43.56
N TYR A 9 -20.58 15.08 44.06
CA TYR A 9 -21.91 15.28 44.66
C TYR A 9 -21.87 15.97 46.03
N GLY A 10 -20.68 16.29 46.56
CA GLY A 10 -20.52 17.13 47.76
C GLY A 10 -20.96 16.50 49.09
N ASP A 11 -21.38 15.23 49.10
CA ASP A 11 -22.01 14.57 50.26
C ASP A 11 -21.04 13.70 51.10
N ILE A 12 -19.76 13.61 50.72
CA ILE A 12 -18.73 12.86 51.46
C ILE A 12 -17.52 13.77 51.67
N LEU A 13 -17.70 14.91 52.36
CA LEU A 13 -16.58 15.70 52.87
C LEU A 13 -16.10 15.06 54.17
N SER A 14 -15.06 14.23 54.09
CA SER A 14 -14.41 13.71 55.29
C SER A 14 -13.82 14.85 56.11
N MET A 15 -14.35 15.05 57.32
CA MET A 15 -13.90 16.08 58.26
C MET A 15 -12.51 15.78 58.85
N ASN A 16 -11.93 14.60 58.58
CA ASN A 16 -10.59 14.23 59.02
C ASN A 16 -9.52 14.67 58.02
N PRO A 17 -8.43 15.31 58.50
CA PRO A 17 -7.34 15.77 57.63
C PRO A 17 -6.62 14.62 56.91
N LEU A 18 -6.59 13.41 57.49
CA LEU A 18 -5.96 12.25 56.86
C LEU A 18 -6.75 11.73 55.66
N GLU A 19 -8.09 11.66 55.78
CA GLU A 19 -8.97 11.22 54.68
C GLU A 19 -8.90 12.23 53.52
N LEU A 20 -8.85 13.53 53.82
CA LEU A 20 -8.70 14.61 52.84
C LEU A 20 -7.36 14.51 52.08
N VAL A 21 -6.25 14.21 52.75
CA VAL A 21 -4.94 14.05 52.09
C VAL A 21 -4.94 12.83 51.16
N VAL A 22 -5.57 11.73 51.58
CA VAL A 22 -5.69 10.51 50.76
C VAL A 22 -6.56 10.77 49.52
N GLU A 23 -7.67 11.50 49.66
CA GLU A 23 -8.54 11.89 48.54
C GLU A 23 -7.81 12.77 47.52
N ILE A 24 -7.07 13.78 47.99
CA ILE A 24 -6.24 14.62 47.14
C ILE A 24 -5.20 13.78 46.39
N ALA A 25 -4.53 12.84 47.07
CA ALA A 25 -3.54 11.97 46.42
C ALA A 25 -4.16 11.09 45.32
N ILE A 26 -5.34 10.51 45.57
CA ILE A 26 -6.04 9.64 44.61
C ILE A 26 -6.54 10.45 43.40
N THR A 27 -7.05 11.67 43.60
CA THR A 27 -7.50 12.54 42.51
C THR A 27 -6.34 13.00 41.64
N PHE A 28 -5.21 13.40 42.21
CA PHE A 28 -3.99 13.71 41.44
C PHE A 28 -3.49 12.51 40.63
N TRP A 29 -3.46 11.32 41.23
CA TRP A 29 -3.06 10.10 40.53
C TRP A 29 -4.00 9.75 39.38
N SER A 30 -5.30 9.97 39.57
CA SER A 30 -6.33 9.74 38.54
C SER A 30 -6.18 10.72 37.38
N ILE A 31 -5.94 12.01 37.65
CA ILE A 31 -5.68 13.02 36.62
C ILE A 31 -4.42 12.68 35.83
N TYR A 32 -3.36 12.23 36.51
CA TYR A 32 -2.12 11.81 35.86
C TYR A 32 -2.33 10.64 34.89
N ILE A 33 -3.00 9.56 35.34
CA ILE A 33 -3.30 8.41 34.48
C ILE A 33 -4.20 8.81 33.31
N TYR A 34 -5.22 9.63 33.56
CA TYR A 34 -6.13 10.09 32.51
C TYR A 34 -5.40 10.92 31.45
N GLY A 35 -4.52 11.84 31.87
CA GLY A 35 -3.66 12.61 30.97
C GLY A 35 -2.73 11.73 30.15
N ALA A 36 -2.08 10.75 30.77
CA ALA A 36 -1.21 9.79 30.07
C ALA A 36 -1.98 8.93 29.06
N LEU A 37 -3.20 8.48 29.41
CA LEU A 37 -4.06 7.71 28.52
C LEU A 37 -4.46 8.53 27.30
N VAL A 38 -4.95 9.76 27.51
CA VAL A 38 -5.32 10.67 26.40
C VAL A 38 -4.11 11.01 25.53
N GLY A 39 -2.94 11.26 26.13
CA GLY A 39 -1.69 11.49 25.40
C GLY A 39 -1.31 10.31 24.51
N SER A 40 -1.30 9.09 25.06
CA SER A 40 -0.98 7.87 24.30
C SER A 40 -1.97 7.58 23.16
N GLN A 41 -3.24 7.94 23.33
CA GLN A 41 -4.25 7.81 22.28
C GLN A 41 -4.10 8.89 21.21
N GLY A 42 -3.66 10.10 21.58
CA GLY A 42 -3.31 11.17 20.66
C GLY A 42 -2.20 10.76 19.69
N GLU A 43 -1.14 10.13 20.19
CA GLU A 43 -0.03 9.63 19.34
C GLU A 43 -0.48 8.54 18.36
N ARG A 44 -1.42 7.68 18.76
CA ARG A 44 -1.97 6.61 17.91
C ARG A 44 -2.93 7.13 16.85
N LEU A 45 -3.71 8.16 17.17
CA LEU A 45 -4.59 8.83 16.20
C LEU A 45 -3.77 9.61 15.17
N ASP A 46 -2.69 10.26 15.61
CA ASP A 46 -1.79 11.00 14.73
C ASP A 46 -1.11 10.10 13.71
N ALA A 47 -0.62 8.91 14.06
CA ALA A 47 0.14 8.09 13.10
C ALA A 47 -0.70 7.60 11.90
N THR A 48 -1.99 7.32 12.11
CA THR A 48 -2.92 6.90 11.04
C THR A 48 -3.49 8.12 10.31
N SER A 49 -3.88 9.16 11.05
CA SER A 49 -4.41 10.39 10.46
C SER A 49 -3.35 11.16 9.65
N ARG A 50 -2.07 11.12 10.06
CA ARG A 50 -0.96 11.69 9.30
C ARG A 50 -0.76 10.97 7.96
N GLN A 51 -0.88 9.64 7.90
CA GLN A 51 -0.76 8.92 6.62
C GLN A 51 -1.88 9.31 5.66
N GLU A 52 -3.11 9.44 6.15
CA GLU A 52 -4.23 9.94 5.35
C GLU A 52 -3.99 11.38 4.89
N ALA A 53 -3.53 12.26 5.79
CA ALA A 53 -3.25 13.65 5.47
C ALA A 53 -2.11 13.81 4.45
N ASP A 54 -1.02 13.06 4.58
CA ASP A 54 0.13 13.08 3.67
C ASP A 54 -0.29 12.63 2.26
N PHE A 55 -1.16 11.62 2.17
CA PHE A 55 -1.70 11.16 0.89
C PHE A 55 -2.67 12.16 0.28
N GLU A 56 -3.58 12.75 1.06
CA GLU A 56 -4.47 13.81 0.58
C GLU A 56 -3.69 15.03 0.08
N GLN A 57 -2.61 15.39 0.77
CA GLN A 57 -1.70 16.45 0.34
C GLN A 57 -1.05 16.10 -1.01
N SER A 58 -0.43 14.92 -1.11
CA SER A 58 0.21 14.45 -2.35
C SER A 58 -0.78 14.41 -3.53
N LEU A 59 -2.01 13.94 -3.29
CA LEU A 59 -3.07 13.89 -4.29
C LEU A 59 -3.53 15.29 -4.71
N SER A 60 -3.54 16.25 -3.78
CA SER A 60 -3.87 17.64 -4.06
C SER A 60 -2.81 18.32 -4.92
N GLU A 61 -1.52 18.06 -4.65
CA GLU A 61 -0.40 18.54 -5.47
C GLU A 61 -0.48 18.02 -6.90
N VAL A 62 -0.74 16.72 -7.08
CA VAL A 62 -0.95 16.12 -8.40
C VAL A 62 -2.16 16.74 -9.11
N GLN A 63 -3.28 16.95 -8.41
CA GLN A 63 -4.45 17.59 -9.00
C GLN A 63 -4.17 19.02 -9.45
N GLN A 64 -3.42 19.80 -8.67
CA GLN A 64 -3.02 21.15 -9.02
C GLN A 64 -2.11 21.15 -10.26
N PHE A 65 -1.16 20.22 -10.33
CA PHE A 65 -0.31 20.04 -11.52
C PHE A 65 -1.13 19.72 -12.78
N LEU A 66 -2.11 18.82 -12.68
CA LEU A 66 -3.00 18.48 -13.79
C LEU A 66 -3.90 19.66 -14.22
N LEU A 67 -4.25 20.54 -13.28
CA LEU A 67 -5.02 21.75 -13.55
C LEU A 67 -4.17 22.78 -14.30
N GLN A 68 -2.93 22.99 -13.86
CA GLN A 68 -1.97 23.93 -14.46
C GLN A 68 -1.58 23.57 -15.89
N ASN A 69 -1.56 22.27 -16.20
CA ASN A 69 -1.22 21.77 -17.54
C ASN A 69 -2.44 21.56 -18.45
N ASP A 70 -3.63 22.05 -18.07
CA ASP A 70 -4.87 21.94 -18.85
C ASP A 70 -5.21 20.51 -19.32
N VAL A 71 -4.87 19.52 -18.51
CA VAL A 71 -5.10 18.10 -18.84
C VAL A 71 -6.61 17.85 -19.03
N PRO A 72 -7.08 17.10 -20.04
CA PRO A 72 -8.50 16.85 -20.23
C PRO A 72 -9.13 16.11 -19.03
N LEU A 73 -10.41 16.41 -18.75
CA LEU A 73 -11.16 15.86 -17.60
C LEU A 73 -11.18 14.32 -17.55
N GLY A 74 -11.13 13.65 -18.71
CA GLY A 74 -11.04 12.19 -18.80
C GLY A 74 -9.77 11.64 -18.15
N LEU A 75 -8.61 12.20 -18.51
CA LEU A 75 -7.32 11.78 -17.96
C LEU A 75 -7.19 12.14 -16.48
N ARG A 76 -7.71 13.31 -16.05
CA ARG A 76 -7.76 13.67 -14.62
C ARG A 76 -8.55 12.66 -13.78
N ARG A 77 -9.67 12.16 -14.30
CA ARG A 77 -10.48 11.12 -13.63
C ARG A 77 -9.74 9.79 -13.55
N GLN A 78 -9.02 9.41 -14.61
CA GLN A 78 -8.20 8.19 -14.62
C GLN A 78 -7.09 8.27 -13.58
N VAL A 79 -6.35 9.39 -13.52
CA VAL A 79 -5.30 9.60 -12.51
C VAL A 79 -5.88 9.54 -11.09
N LYS A 80 -7.00 10.23 -10.82
CA LYS A 80 -7.65 10.17 -9.50
C LYS A 80 -8.11 8.74 -9.13
N ALA A 81 -8.63 7.99 -10.10
CA ALA A 81 -9.05 6.61 -9.89
C ALA A 81 -7.87 5.67 -9.63
N TYR A 82 -6.74 5.88 -10.33
CA TYR A 82 -5.48 5.17 -10.10
C TYR A 82 -4.98 5.39 -8.67
N TYR A 83 -4.84 6.65 -8.23
CA TYR A 83 -4.40 6.99 -6.88
C TYR A 83 -5.37 6.46 -5.79
N ALA A 84 -6.69 6.55 -6.00
CA ALA A 84 -7.67 5.99 -5.05
C ALA A 84 -7.61 4.46 -4.94
N ARG A 85 -7.17 3.77 -6.01
CA ARG A 85 -6.94 2.32 -6.01
C ARG A 85 -5.62 1.97 -5.32
N MET A 86 -4.57 2.75 -5.58
CA MET A 86 -3.28 2.66 -4.90
C MET A 86 -3.43 2.81 -3.38
N TRP A 87 -4.21 3.81 -2.93
CA TRP A 87 -4.52 4.03 -1.52
C TRP A 87 -5.21 2.83 -0.87
N ARG A 88 -6.25 2.28 -1.50
CA ARG A 88 -6.99 1.13 -0.96
C ARG A 88 -6.15 -0.12 -0.80
N ARG A 89 -5.14 -0.31 -1.66
CA ARG A 89 -4.34 -1.54 -1.68
C ARG A 89 -3.16 -1.48 -0.73
N HIS A 90 -2.50 -0.33 -0.60
CA HIS A 90 -1.25 -0.24 0.17
C HIS A 90 -1.13 1.00 1.08
N GLN A 91 -2.20 1.80 1.26
CA GLN A 91 -2.13 3.08 1.99
C GLN A 91 -0.94 3.96 1.53
N GLY A 92 -0.58 3.88 0.24
CA GLY A 92 0.55 4.63 -0.32
C GLY A 92 1.97 4.17 0.06
N LYS A 93 2.15 3.03 0.73
CA LYS A 93 3.49 2.46 1.04
C LYS A 93 3.85 1.31 0.11
N SER A 94 5.13 1.13 -0.21
CA SER A 94 5.56 -0.11 -0.90
C SER A 94 5.28 -1.30 0.02
N GLU A 95 4.86 -2.44 -0.55
CA GLU A 95 4.46 -3.65 0.18
C GLU A 95 5.53 -4.12 1.20
N PHE A 96 6.78 -3.74 0.96
CA PHE A 96 7.94 -4.08 1.78
C PHE A 96 8.65 -2.88 2.43
N ALA A 97 8.08 -1.66 2.40
CA ALA A 97 8.67 -0.47 3.06
C ALA A 97 9.00 -0.71 4.54
N SER A 98 8.16 -1.49 5.23
CA SER A 98 8.36 -1.85 6.64
C SER A 98 9.52 -2.82 6.87
N VAL A 99 9.99 -3.52 5.83
CA VAL A 99 11.00 -4.58 5.87
C VAL A 99 12.31 -4.14 5.19
N GLU A 100 12.33 -2.98 4.55
CA GLU A 100 13.50 -2.44 3.82
C GLU A 100 14.73 -2.22 4.72
N ASN A 101 14.53 -2.01 6.03
CA ASN A 101 15.61 -1.85 7.02
C ASN A 101 16.24 -3.16 7.49
N VAL A 102 15.74 -4.31 7.04
CA VAL A 102 16.25 -5.63 7.46
C VAL A 102 17.44 -6.04 6.57
N SER A 103 18.29 -6.94 7.07
CA SER A 103 19.37 -7.52 6.25
C SER A 103 18.82 -8.08 4.93
N ARG A 104 19.55 -7.86 3.83
CA ARG A 104 19.18 -8.26 2.47
C ARG A 104 18.69 -9.71 2.36
N ALA A 105 19.34 -10.65 3.06
CA ALA A 105 18.96 -12.06 3.03
C ALA A 105 17.56 -12.30 3.65
N LEU A 106 17.27 -11.64 4.76
CA LEU A 106 15.96 -11.71 5.43
C LEU A 106 14.87 -11.01 4.59
N TYR A 107 15.22 -9.91 3.93
CA TYR A 107 14.32 -9.23 3.00
C TYR A 107 13.92 -10.17 1.84
N GLU A 108 14.90 -10.79 1.18
CA GLU A 108 14.67 -11.77 0.10
C GLU A 108 13.79 -12.94 0.56
N ASP A 109 14.03 -13.47 1.77
CA ASP A 109 13.23 -14.57 2.34
C ASP A 109 11.78 -14.14 2.64
N VAL A 110 11.58 -12.92 3.13
CA VAL A 110 10.24 -12.37 3.40
C VAL A 110 9.47 -12.13 2.10
N VAL A 111 10.12 -11.55 1.09
CA VAL A 111 9.50 -11.34 -0.24
C VAL A 111 9.08 -12.69 -0.83
N LEU A 112 9.98 -13.68 -0.81
CA LEU A 112 9.67 -15.01 -1.31
C LEU A 112 8.53 -15.66 -0.52
N ALA A 113 8.49 -15.50 0.81
CA ALA A 113 7.43 -16.05 1.66
C ALA A 113 6.05 -15.43 1.39
N THR A 114 5.99 -14.11 1.18
CA THR A 114 4.74 -13.38 0.91
C THR A 114 4.19 -13.70 -0.48
N GLN A 115 5.07 -13.91 -1.48
CA GLN A 115 4.67 -14.10 -2.88
C GLN A 115 4.68 -15.57 -3.32
N ARG A 116 4.73 -16.54 -2.39
CA ARG A 116 4.79 -17.98 -2.73
C ARG A 116 3.67 -18.43 -3.64
N ASP A 117 2.47 -17.88 -3.48
CA ASP A 117 1.32 -18.27 -4.30
C ASP A 117 1.43 -17.73 -5.73
N PHE A 118 1.97 -16.52 -5.90
CA PHE A 118 2.26 -15.95 -7.22
C PHE A 118 3.35 -16.75 -7.95
N VAL A 119 4.42 -17.13 -7.24
CA VAL A 119 5.49 -17.98 -7.78
C VAL A 119 4.94 -19.31 -8.30
N LYS A 120 4.03 -19.94 -7.56
CA LYS A 120 3.40 -21.22 -7.96
C LYS A 120 2.49 -21.07 -9.18
N GLN A 121 1.91 -19.89 -9.39
CA GLN A 121 0.98 -19.64 -10.49
C GLN A 121 1.70 -19.46 -11.84
N VAL A 122 2.92 -18.93 -11.83
CA VAL A 122 3.69 -18.64 -13.04
C VAL A 122 4.64 -19.80 -13.34
N ARG A 123 4.44 -20.47 -14.48
CA ARG A 123 5.19 -21.67 -14.87
C ARG A 123 6.70 -21.43 -15.06
N VAL A 124 7.09 -20.24 -15.55
CA VAL A 124 8.50 -19.88 -15.77
C VAL A 124 9.32 -19.94 -14.47
N PHE A 125 8.74 -19.52 -13.34
CA PHE A 125 9.44 -19.50 -12.06
C PHE A 125 9.74 -20.90 -11.50
N GLY A 126 9.03 -21.93 -11.96
CA GLY A 126 9.30 -23.32 -11.56
C GLY A 126 10.56 -23.93 -12.17
N VAL A 127 11.12 -23.32 -13.23
CA VAL A 127 12.32 -23.82 -13.92
C VAL A 127 13.58 -23.05 -13.48
N LEU A 128 13.41 -21.90 -12.83
CA LEU A 128 14.50 -21.03 -12.39
C LEU A 128 15.11 -21.52 -11.06
N ASP A 129 16.41 -21.29 -10.88
CA ASP A 129 17.10 -21.61 -9.63
C ASP A 129 16.53 -20.78 -8.47
N GLU A 130 16.45 -21.37 -7.28
CA GLU A 130 15.80 -20.74 -6.12
C GLU A 130 16.52 -19.45 -5.70
N ASN A 131 17.85 -19.42 -5.82
CA ASN A 131 18.65 -18.22 -5.54
C ASN A 131 18.40 -17.10 -6.55
N PHE A 132 18.23 -17.46 -7.83
CA PHE A 132 17.92 -16.49 -8.87
C PHE A 132 16.50 -15.95 -8.73
N LEU A 133 15.54 -16.82 -8.41
CA LEU A 133 14.16 -16.46 -8.14
C LEU A 133 14.06 -15.44 -6.99
N ARG A 134 14.78 -15.66 -5.88
CA ARG A 134 14.83 -14.72 -4.75
C ARG A 134 15.24 -13.32 -5.18
N GLY A 135 16.34 -13.22 -5.95
CA GLY A 135 16.80 -11.94 -6.48
C GLY A 135 15.80 -11.31 -7.47
N LEU A 136 15.15 -12.12 -8.31
CA LEU A 136 14.18 -11.65 -9.29
C LEU A 136 12.92 -11.07 -8.62
N LEU A 137 12.41 -11.71 -7.56
CA LEU A 137 11.21 -11.26 -6.85
C LEU A 137 11.44 -9.90 -6.17
N VAL A 138 12.67 -9.62 -5.71
CA VAL A 138 13.04 -8.31 -5.16
C VAL A 138 13.04 -7.22 -6.23
N CYS A 139 13.41 -7.55 -7.46
CA CYS A 139 13.38 -6.62 -8.59
C CYS A 139 11.98 -6.46 -9.22
N LEU A 140 10.98 -7.21 -8.76
CA LEU A 140 9.64 -7.21 -9.34
C LEU A 140 8.83 -6.02 -8.79
N GLU A 141 8.38 -5.14 -9.68
CA GLU A 141 7.53 -4.00 -9.30
C GLU A 141 6.05 -4.30 -9.58
N TYR A 142 5.20 -4.08 -8.59
CA TYR A 142 3.75 -4.27 -8.73
C TYR A 142 3.11 -3.03 -9.31
N VAL A 143 2.64 -3.14 -10.56
CA VAL A 143 1.90 -2.07 -11.24
C VAL A 143 0.41 -2.42 -11.30
N VAL A 144 -0.45 -1.45 -11.01
CA VAL A 144 -1.90 -1.61 -11.06
C VAL A 144 -2.47 -0.82 -12.24
N CYS A 145 -2.86 -1.52 -13.29
CA CYS A 145 -3.49 -0.90 -14.46
C CYS A 145 -5.02 -0.79 -14.29
N SER A 146 -5.61 0.25 -14.89
CA SER A 146 -7.06 0.43 -14.93
C SER A 146 -7.70 -0.27 -16.14
N GLU A 147 -9.00 -0.54 -16.06
CA GLU A 147 -9.74 -1.11 -17.19
C GLU A 147 -9.76 -0.12 -18.37
N GLY A 148 -9.33 -0.59 -19.55
CA GLY A 148 -9.25 0.22 -20.76
C GLY A 148 -7.94 1.00 -20.95
N GLU A 149 -6.99 0.84 -20.03
CA GLU A 149 -5.62 1.34 -20.19
C GLU A 149 -4.79 0.38 -21.05
N GLU A 150 -4.09 0.92 -22.04
CA GLU A 150 -3.18 0.13 -22.88
C GLU A 150 -1.84 -0.01 -22.16
N VAL A 151 -1.50 -1.23 -21.75
CA VAL A 151 -0.27 -1.51 -20.99
C VAL A 151 0.97 -1.54 -21.88
N VAL A 152 0.85 -2.15 -23.06
CA VAL A 152 1.94 -2.27 -24.04
C VAL A 152 1.37 -2.04 -25.43
N THR A 153 2.01 -1.16 -26.20
CA THR A 153 1.62 -0.87 -27.58
C THR A 153 2.66 -1.44 -28.56
N LYS A 154 2.19 -2.02 -29.67
CA LYS A 154 3.07 -2.55 -30.72
C LYS A 154 3.91 -1.40 -31.30
N GLY A 155 5.23 -1.45 -31.06
CA GLY A 155 6.16 -0.41 -31.47
C GLY A 155 6.89 0.27 -30.32
N ASP A 156 6.49 0.01 -29.07
CA ASP A 156 7.26 0.44 -27.91
C ASP A 156 8.64 -0.25 -27.92
N MET A 157 9.68 0.56 -27.71
CA MET A 157 11.06 0.08 -27.61
C MET A 157 11.38 -0.52 -26.23
N ASP A 158 10.40 -0.57 -25.33
CA ASP A 158 10.56 -1.16 -24.02
C ASP A 158 10.63 -2.69 -24.11
N ARG A 159 11.67 -3.28 -23.51
CA ARG A 159 11.93 -4.73 -23.51
C ARG A 159 11.73 -5.31 -22.12
N SER A 160 10.62 -4.94 -21.50
CA SER A 160 10.26 -5.37 -20.15
C SER A 160 9.37 -6.61 -20.18
N MET A 161 9.54 -7.47 -19.18
CA MET A 161 8.71 -8.66 -18.99
C MET A 161 7.64 -8.36 -17.96
N TYR A 162 6.38 -8.60 -18.33
CA TYR A 162 5.24 -8.35 -17.47
C TYR A 162 4.61 -9.68 -17.06
N PHE A 163 4.33 -9.82 -15.76
CA PHE A 163 3.64 -10.97 -15.20
C PHE A 163 2.29 -10.53 -14.64
N ILE A 164 1.25 -11.29 -14.94
CA ILE A 164 -0.11 -10.96 -14.50
C ILE A 164 -0.39 -11.73 -13.22
N ALA A 165 -0.39 -11.06 -12.08
CA ALA A 165 -0.75 -11.68 -10.81
C ALA A 165 -2.27 -11.96 -10.72
N GLN A 166 -3.09 -10.95 -11.05
CA GLN A 166 -4.54 -11.03 -10.96
C GLN A 166 -5.20 -10.23 -12.09
N GLY A 167 -6.26 -10.78 -12.68
CA GLY A 167 -7.04 -10.12 -13.73
C GLY A 167 -6.97 -10.82 -15.08
N ARG A 168 -7.47 -10.13 -16.11
CA ARG A 168 -7.45 -10.58 -17.50
C ARG A 168 -7.03 -9.41 -18.38
N ILE A 169 -6.26 -9.70 -19.42
CA ILE A 169 -5.88 -8.72 -20.43
C ILE A 169 -6.47 -9.11 -21.77
N MET A 170 -6.81 -8.10 -22.58
CA MET A 170 -7.23 -8.27 -23.96
C MET A 170 -6.03 -7.97 -24.86
N VAL A 171 -5.61 -8.95 -25.65
CA VAL A 171 -4.57 -8.74 -26.66
C VAL A 171 -5.24 -8.43 -27.99
N ARG A 172 -4.94 -7.25 -28.54
CA ARG A 172 -5.39 -6.84 -29.88
C ARG A 172 -4.24 -7.02 -30.86
N MET A 173 -4.36 -8.02 -31.74
CA MET A 173 -3.43 -8.16 -32.86
C MET A 173 -3.92 -7.30 -34.01
N TYR A 174 -3.10 -6.31 -34.39
CA TYR A 174 -3.24 -5.61 -35.67
C TYR A 174 -2.51 -6.43 -36.74
N ASP A 175 -3.09 -7.57 -37.12
CA ASP A 175 -2.76 -8.23 -38.39
C ASP A 175 -3.77 -7.79 -39.44
N ALA A 176 -3.36 -7.73 -40.71
CA ALA A 176 -4.04 -7.04 -41.81
C ALA A 176 -5.37 -7.67 -42.28
N GLY A 177 -6.09 -8.37 -41.41
CA GLY A 177 -7.41 -8.93 -41.66
C GLY A 177 -8.14 -9.23 -40.35
N SER A 178 -9.13 -8.39 -40.02
CA SER A 178 -10.09 -8.50 -38.90
C SER A 178 -9.48 -8.56 -37.48
N PRO A 179 -9.73 -7.55 -36.62
CA PRO A 179 -9.33 -7.61 -35.21
C PRO A 179 -10.17 -8.65 -34.47
N SER A 180 -9.61 -9.84 -34.27
CA SER A 180 -10.18 -10.82 -33.34
C SER A 180 -9.60 -10.56 -31.93
N PRO A 181 -10.45 -10.22 -30.93
CA PRO A 181 -9.97 -10.03 -29.57
C PRO A 181 -9.69 -11.40 -28.95
N PHE A 182 -8.42 -11.66 -28.62
CA PHE A 182 -8.04 -12.81 -27.81
C PHE A 182 -7.97 -12.38 -26.34
N PHE A 183 -8.76 -13.05 -25.50
CA PHE A 183 -8.69 -12.89 -24.05
C PHE A 183 -7.71 -13.91 -23.49
N THR A 184 -6.76 -13.45 -22.69
CA THR A 184 -5.80 -14.34 -22.04
C THR A 184 -5.81 -14.13 -20.53
N ASN A 185 -5.68 -15.23 -19.79
CA ASN A 185 -5.78 -15.27 -18.34
C ASN A 185 -4.41 -15.12 -17.68
N ALA A 186 -4.43 -14.66 -16.42
CA ALA A 186 -3.26 -14.40 -15.59
C ALA A 186 -2.20 -15.53 -15.54
N ALA A 187 -2.61 -16.79 -15.69
CA ALA A 187 -1.73 -17.95 -15.57
C ALA A 187 -1.00 -18.38 -16.87
N GLN A 188 -1.16 -17.65 -17.99
CA GLN A 188 -0.74 -18.15 -19.30
C GLN A 188 -0.04 -17.15 -20.22
N VAL A 189 0.22 -15.92 -19.78
CA VAL A 189 0.87 -14.91 -20.63
C VAL A 189 2.34 -14.79 -20.30
N GLU A 190 3.14 -15.58 -20.98
CA GLU A 190 4.51 -15.20 -21.30
C GLU A 190 4.43 -14.37 -22.57
N PHE A 191 4.63 -13.05 -22.49
CA PHE A 191 4.92 -12.27 -23.70
C PHE A 191 6.35 -12.63 -24.17
N GLY A 192 6.50 -13.81 -24.79
CA GLY A 192 7.51 -14.01 -25.83
C GLY A 192 7.01 -13.27 -27.07
N TYR A 193 7.83 -12.55 -27.83
CA TYR A 193 8.76 -13.18 -28.76
C TYR A 193 9.83 -12.20 -29.26
N LEU A 194 11.00 -12.81 -29.55
CA LEU A 194 12.09 -12.39 -30.46
C LEU A 194 13.28 -11.61 -29.88
N SER A 195 14.36 -12.39 -29.71
CA SER A 195 15.78 -12.02 -29.81
C SER A 195 16.36 -11.18 -28.66
N ASN A 196 17.20 -11.87 -27.87
CA ASN A 196 18.16 -11.35 -26.90
C ASN A 196 17.56 -10.87 -25.58
N PHE A 197 17.47 -11.84 -24.66
CA PHE A 197 17.49 -11.63 -23.22
C PHE A 197 18.70 -10.78 -22.83
N VAL A 198 18.45 -9.58 -22.31
CA VAL A 198 19.38 -8.87 -21.43
C VAL A 198 18.53 -8.18 -20.36
N ILE A 199 18.41 -8.81 -19.20
CA ILE A 199 18.10 -8.09 -17.96
C ILE A 199 19.41 -7.38 -17.62
N LYS A 200 19.49 -6.07 -17.87
CA LYS A 200 20.63 -5.29 -17.38
C LYS A 200 20.48 -5.13 -15.86
N PRO A 201 21.60 -5.16 -15.11
CA PRO A 201 21.61 -4.83 -13.70
C PRO A 201 21.20 -3.37 -13.45
#